data_AF-A0A965NP20-F1
#
_entry.id   AF-A0A965NP20-F1
#
_cell.length_a   1.000
_cell.length_b   1.000
_cell.length_c   1.000
_cell.angle_alpha   90.00
_cell.angle_beta   90.00
_cell.angle_gamma   90.00
#
_symmetry.space_group_name_H-M   'P 1'
#
loop_
_entity.id
_entity.type
_entity.pdbx_description
1 polymer ?
#
loop_
_entity_poly.entity_id
_entity_poly.type
_entity_poly.pdbx_seq_one_letter_code
_entity_poly.pdbx_strand_id
1 'polypeptide(L)'
;RPIPLEEVSLDALETREPTGIKGHIARAVIRAVLADLGPILVFAPRRRAAEQIARDIAAGLPLGHGPPLSPSQRTMAGDDLNRLLRQGVGLHHSGLTFDQRTELIEPWAKAGKLSVVVATTGLASGINFSLRSVLVTDRRYAAEHAEREVRPDELLQMFGRAGRRGLDDRGFALWTGDSPRLGEAKPLQLKRSPALDWPAFLSVMRRAEDPKAVAAQLAKALFTRDPIDLALDRLDEDLPTDLPVAPAGATRHITEICGRNGTWQRERPTHLVPLAQALIYVKDTWHPALSKPDSLRALPYGTPCKLETSEGLRYGRTVTLAHFPKEAGTSHLTPAEWLMKALRKLEGGQTRPRSWKLELLEKEILPLLPKLTQGGLAHGGLFLGRDSVQVKLDYSRANVRVWPDADNHPLINPPRRQVEKQDINLREILGGGTLHTARAGRLWKKLGLIDSAARPTERGHIASLFQHGEGLAVAAALEDDSYDAHAIAWDLAELRAGERVASAGRNSSRLGACCRLAY
;
A
#
# COMPACT_ATOMS: atom_id res chain seq x y z
N ARG A 1 40.60 -8.37 -13.87
CA ARG A 1 39.79 -9.44 -14.49
C ARG A 1 38.66 -9.79 -13.53
N PRO A 2 37.48 -10.20 -14.00
CA PRO A 2 36.44 -10.76 -13.14
C PRO A 2 37.00 -11.98 -12.41
N ILE A 3 36.61 -12.17 -11.16
CA ILE A 3 36.98 -13.38 -10.41
C ILE A 3 36.11 -14.52 -10.95
N PRO A 4 36.69 -15.67 -11.31
CA PRO A 4 35.90 -16.82 -11.73
C PRO A 4 34.99 -17.27 -10.58
N LEU A 5 33.74 -17.58 -10.94
CA LEU A 5 32.74 -18.08 -9.99
C LEU A 5 32.61 -19.60 -10.13
N GLU A 6 32.58 -20.28 -8.98
CA GLU A 6 32.28 -21.71 -8.88
C GLU A 6 30.96 -21.93 -8.18
N GLU A 7 30.19 -22.89 -8.67
CA GLU A 7 28.93 -23.27 -8.03
C GLU A 7 29.16 -24.41 -7.03
N VAL A 8 28.68 -24.25 -5.80
CA VAL A 8 28.88 -25.23 -4.71
C VAL A 8 27.54 -25.59 -4.07
N SER A 9 27.24 -26.89 -4.00
CA SER A 9 26.09 -27.41 -3.26
C SER A 9 26.41 -27.56 -1.78
N LEU A 10 25.67 -26.86 -0.93
CA LEU A 10 25.86 -26.93 0.53
C LEU A 10 25.34 -28.24 1.13
N ASP A 11 24.51 -28.97 0.40
CA ASP A 11 23.98 -30.27 0.83
C ASP A 11 24.95 -31.43 0.55
N ALA A 12 25.92 -31.21 -0.34
CA ALA A 12 26.98 -32.17 -0.65
C ALA A 12 28.22 -32.01 0.25
N LEU A 13 28.25 -31.04 1.16
CA LEU A 13 29.40 -30.83 2.05
C LEU A 13 29.43 -31.88 3.16
N GLU A 14 30.54 -32.63 3.27
CA GLU A 14 30.80 -33.65 4.30
C GLU A 14 31.13 -33.07 5.69
N THR A 15 30.60 -31.88 6.01
CA THR A 15 30.82 -31.23 7.31
C THR A 15 29.84 -31.71 8.37
N ARG A 16 30.30 -31.80 9.63
CA ARG A 16 29.45 -32.17 10.78
C ARG A 16 28.25 -31.23 10.90
N GLU A 17 27.05 -31.80 11.01
CA GLU A 17 25.83 -30.98 11.15
C GLU A 17 25.82 -30.21 12.48
N PRO A 18 25.57 -28.88 12.45
CA PRO A 18 25.42 -28.11 13.66
C PRO A 18 24.08 -28.46 14.35
N THR A 19 24.17 -28.89 15.61
CA THR A 19 23.02 -29.29 16.44
C THR A 19 22.32 -28.08 17.07
N GLY A 20 21.00 -28.12 17.21
CA GLY A 20 20.23 -27.09 17.93
C GLY A 20 19.71 -25.92 17.08
N ILE A 21 19.91 -25.95 15.77
CA ILE A 21 19.51 -24.88 14.84
C ILE A 21 18.25 -25.29 14.08
N LYS A 22 17.19 -24.50 14.20
CA LYS A 22 15.88 -24.79 13.58
C LYS A 22 15.85 -24.50 12.07
N GLY A 23 16.50 -23.43 11.61
CA GLY A 23 16.45 -23.00 10.21
C GLY A 23 17.34 -23.82 9.27
N HIS A 24 16.79 -24.33 8.16
CA HIS A 24 17.58 -25.08 7.15
C HIS A 24 18.67 -24.21 6.50
N ILE A 25 18.32 -22.96 6.11
CA ILE A 25 19.29 -22.01 5.54
C ILE A 25 20.40 -21.71 6.52
N ALA A 26 20.08 -21.48 7.80
CA ALA A 26 21.08 -21.20 8.83
C ALA A 26 22.05 -22.38 9.00
N ARG A 27 21.53 -23.61 9.05
CA ARG A 27 22.38 -24.83 9.07
C ARG A 27 23.28 -24.92 7.84
N ALA A 28 22.75 -24.67 6.64
CA ALA A 28 23.53 -24.70 5.40
C ALA A 28 24.65 -23.63 5.40
N VAL A 29 24.35 -22.39 5.81
CA VAL A 29 25.33 -21.30 5.89
C VAL A 29 26.41 -21.61 6.92
N ILE A 30 26.07 -22.19 8.07
CA ILE A 30 27.06 -22.56 9.09
C ILE A 30 27.97 -23.69 8.59
N ARG A 31 27.41 -24.71 7.92
CA ARG A 31 28.21 -25.76 7.24
C ARG A 31 29.21 -25.13 6.26
N ALA A 32 28.76 -24.16 5.46
CA ALA A 32 29.62 -23.45 4.52
C ALA A 32 30.74 -22.66 5.21
N VAL A 33 30.45 -21.95 6.32
CA VAL A 33 31.48 -21.25 7.09
C VAL A 33 32.50 -22.23 7.67
N LEU A 34 32.05 -23.38 8.20
CA LEU A 34 32.93 -24.43 8.73
C LEU A 34 33.78 -25.10 7.64
N ALA A 35 33.30 -25.11 6.40
CA ALA A 35 34.03 -25.60 5.21
C ALA A 35 34.97 -24.57 4.58
N ASP A 36 35.30 -23.46 5.28
CA ASP A 36 36.11 -22.36 4.77
C ASP A 36 35.55 -21.68 3.50
N LEU A 37 34.23 -21.63 3.35
CA LEU A 37 33.57 -20.86 2.28
C LEU A 37 33.22 -19.43 2.74
N GLY A 38 33.64 -19.02 3.94
CA GLY A 38 33.41 -17.68 4.48
C GLY A 38 34.41 -16.62 3.99
N PRO A 39 34.04 -15.32 4.03
CA PRO A 39 32.76 -14.77 4.46
C PRO A 39 31.64 -14.90 3.43
N ILE A 40 30.39 -14.99 3.89
CA ILE A 40 29.20 -15.32 3.06
C ILE A 40 28.19 -14.17 3.05
N LEU A 41 27.74 -13.77 1.86
CA LEU A 41 26.61 -12.86 1.66
C LEU A 41 25.33 -13.66 1.37
N VAL A 42 24.31 -13.53 2.22
CA VAL A 42 23.04 -14.25 2.08
C VAL A 42 21.93 -13.27 1.67
N PHE A 43 21.30 -13.49 0.52
CA PHE A 43 20.17 -12.71 0.04
C PHE A 43 18.84 -13.36 0.42
N ALA A 44 18.06 -12.67 1.25
CA ALA A 44 16.75 -13.10 1.73
C ALA A 44 15.60 -12.26 1.13
N PRO A 45 14.41 -12.85 0.91
CA PRO A 45 13.35 -12.23 0.13
C PRO A 45 12.63 -11.07 0.82
N ARG A 46 12.70 -11.02 2.16
CA ARG A 46 11.96 -10.09 3.02
C ARG A 46 12.80 -9.68 4.22
N ARG A 47 12.53 -8.49 4.75
CA ARG A 47 13.18 -7.99 5.98
C ARG A 47 13.06 -8.97 7.14
N ARG A 48 11.84 -9.43 7.45
CA ARG A 48 11.59 -10.37 8.56
C ARG A 48 12.34 -11.69 8.38
N ALA A 49 12.45 -12.19 7.14
CA ALA A 49 13.20 -13.39 6.83
C ALA A 49 14.72 -13.17 7.02
N ALA A 50 15.24 -12.04 6.54
CA ALA A 50 16.65 -11.66 6.73
C ALA A 50 17.02 -11.60 8.21
N GLU A 51 16.21 -10.91 9.02
CA GLU A 51 16.42 -10.81 10.48
C GLU A 51 16.37 -12.20 11.15
N GLN A 52 15.41 -13.05 10.80
CA GLN A 52 15.31 -14.39 11.38
C GLN A 52 16.51 -15.27 11.00
N ILE A 53 16.90 -15.28 9.72
CA ILE A 53 18.07 -16.04 9.24
C ILE A 53 19.33 -15.57 9.97
N ALA A 54 19.55 -14.25 10.11
CA ALA A 54 20.69 -13.72 10.84
C ALA A 54 20.70 -14.16 12.31
N ARG A 55 19.56 -14.12 13.01
CA ARG A 55 19.46 -14.57 14.41
C ARG A 55 19.75 -16.07 14.54
N ASP A 56 19.21 -16.88 13.65
CA ASP A 56 19.44 -18.34 13.65
C ASP A 56 20.91 -18.68 13.38
N ILE A 57 21.57 -17.95 12.46
CA ILE A 57 23.00 -18.10 12.18
C ILE A 57 23.84 -17.66 13.39
N ALA A 58 23.53 -16.50 13.97
CA ALA A 58 24.24 -15.98 15.14
C ALA A 58 24.13 -16.87 16.38
N ALA A 59 23.01 -17.59 16.54
CA ALA A 59 22.82 -18.56 17.61
C ALA A 59 23.62 -19.86 17.38
N GLY A 60 23.91 -20.20 16.13
CA GLY A 60 24.57 -21.45 15.74
C GLY A 60 26.08 -21.34 15.48
N LEU A 61 26.59 -20.14 15.23
CA LEU A 61 28.03 -19.91 15.10
C LEU A 61 28.70 -19.99 16.49
N PRO A 62 29.86 -20.67 16.61
CA PRO A 62 30.59 -20.73 17.87
C PRO A 62 30.95 -19.30 18.31
N LEU A 63 30.53 -18.99 19.54
CA LEU A 63 30.40 -17.63 20.05
C LEU A 63 31.75 -16.90 20.09
N GLY A 64 32.11 -16.09 19.08
CA GLY A 64 33.30 -15.24 19.22
C GLY A 64 34.03 -14.71 18.00
N HIS A 65 33.52 -14.82 16.76
CA HIS A 65 34.25 -14.30 15.59
C HIS A 65 34.03 -12.80 15.30
N GLY A 66 33.12 -12.13 16.02
CA GLY A 66 32.83 -10.71 15.81
C GLY A 66 33.73 -9.78 16.63
N PRO A 67 34.20 -8.65 16.08
CA PRO A 67 35.02 -7.70 16.84
C PRO A 67 34.18 -6.95 17.89
N PRO A 68 34.77 -6.53 19.02
CA PRO A 68 34.06 -5.76 20.04
C PRO A 68 33.71 -4.37 19.52
N LEU A 69 32.45 -3.96 19.71
CA LEU A 69 32.00 -2.60 19.39
C LEU A 69 32.45 -1.60 20.46
N SER A 70 32.87 -0.40 20.04
CA SER A 70 33.08 0.75 20.93
C SER A 70 31.76 1.22 21.56
N PRO A 71 31.79 2.02 22.64
CA PRO A 71 30.56 2.55 23.25
C PRO A 71 29.65 3.29 22.25
N SER A 72 30.21 4.16 21.41
CA SER A 72 29.46 4.90 20.39
C SER A 72 28.84 3.98 19.34
N GLN A 73 29.59 2.96 18.87
CA GLN A 73 29.11 1.97 17.92
C GLN A 73 27.98 1.11 18.50
N ARG A 74 28.03 0.78 19.80
CA ARG A 74 26.95 0.03 20.47
C ARG A 74 25.67 0.84 20.51
N THR A 75 25.76 2.12 20.87
CA THR A 75 24.61 3.02 20.88
C THR A 75 23.99 3.13 19.49
N MET A 76 24.82 3.27 18.44
CA MET A 76 24.35 3.31 17.06
C MET A 76 23.70 2.00 16.60
N ALA A 77 24.30 0.86 16.92
CA ALA A 77 23.79 -0.45 16.52
C ALA A 77 22.46 -0.79 17.21
N GLY A 78 22.30 -0.42 18.48
CA GLY A 78 21.24 -0.93 19.34
C GLY A 78 21.47 -2.40 19.72
N ASP A 79 20.65 -2.90 20.64
CA ASP A 79 20.91 -4.18 21.31
C ASP A 79 20.84 -5.40 20.39
N ASP A 80 19.87 -5.45 19.47
CA ASP A 80 19.67 -6.59 18.57
C ASP A 80 20.84 -6.70 17.56
N LEU A 81 21.19 -5.60 16.88
CA LEU A 81 22.28 -5.59 15.92
C LEU A 81 23.65 -5.80 16.59
N ASN A 82 23.88 -5.23 17.78
CA ASN A 82 25.09 -5.47 18.57
C ASN A 82 25.26 -6.96 18.91
N ARG A 83 24.16 -7.66 19.25
CA ARG A 83 24.21 -9.10 19.52
C ARG A 83 24.63 -9.90 18.30
N LEU A 84 24.10 -9.58 17.12
CA LEU A 84 24.47 -10.23 15.86
C LEU A 84 25.93 -9.95 15.49
N LEU A 85 26.35 -8.68 15.57
CA LEU A 85 27.70 -8.25 15.21
C LEU A 85 28.79 -8.89 16.06
N ARG A 86 28.53 -9.11 17.35
CA ARG A 86 29.44 -9.86 18.24
C ARG A 86 29.65 -11.31 17.82
N GLN A 87 28.71 -11.88 17.08
CA GLN A 87 28.82 -13.22 16.49
C GLN A 87 29.41 -13.19 15.07
N GLY A 88 29.85 -12.03 14.59
CA GLY A 88 30.35 -11.87 13.22
C GLY A 88 29.24 -11.93 12.17
N VAL A 89 27.97 -11.69 12.57
CA VAL A 89 26.80 -11.69 11.68
C VAL A 89 26.30 -10.27 11.48
N GLY A 90 26.28 -9.82 10.22
CA GLY A 90 25.72 -8.52 9.83
C GLY A 90 24.31 -8.63 9.24
N LEU A 91 23.56 -7.53 9.30
CA LEU A 91 22.29 -7.35 8.60
C LEU A 91 22.39 -6.16 7.64
N HIS A 92 21.79 -6.25 6.45
CA HIS A 92 21.76 -5.16 5.48
C HIS A 92 20.41 -5.05 4.78
N HIS A 93 19.50 -4.24 5.34
CA HIS A 93 18.19 -3.98 4.75
C HIS A 93 17.73 -2.52 4.93
N SER A 94 16.62 -2.13 4.27
CA SER A 94 16.12 -0.75 4.27
C SER A 94 15.64 -0.26 5.64
N GLY A 95 15.26 -1.19 6.52
CA GLY A 95 14.89 -0.88 7.91
C GLY A 95 16.03 -0.49 8.85
N LEU A 96 17.29 -0.58 8.42
CA LEU A 96 18.42 -0.02 9.18
C LEU A 96 18.58 1.48 8.88
N THR A 97 19.14 2.25 9.81
CA THR A 97 19.49 3.64 9.54
C THR A 97 20.61 3.74 8.51
N PHE A 98 20.80 4.91 7.92
CA PHE A 98 21.90 5.15 6.98
C PHE A 98 23.25 4.88 7.67
N ASP A 99 23.46 5.46 8.85
CA ASP A 99 24.71 5.33 9.62
C ASP A 99 25.01 3.88 10.03
N GLN A 100 23.98 3.12 10.44
CA GLN A 100 24.16 1.69 10.73
C GLN A 100 24.71 0.93 9.50
N ARG A 101 24.24 1.24 8.29
CA ARG A 101 24.74 0.59 7.08
C ARG A 101 26.15 1.06 6.73
N THR A 102 26.38 2.37 6.68
CA THR A 102 27.59 2.97 6.11
C THR A 102 28.77 3.01 7.09
N GLU A 103 28.53 3.10 8.40
CA GLU A 103 29.59 3.21 9.41
C GLU A 103 29.91 1.89 10.10
N LEU A 104 28.96 0.94 10.14
CA LEU A 104 29.15 -0.37 10.79
C LEU A 104 29.21 -1.51 9.78
N ILE A 105 28.11 -1.78 9.07
CA ILE A 105 27.97 -3.01 8.28
C ILE A 105 28.91 -3.04 7.08
N GLU A 106 28.88 -2.01 6.23
CA GLU A 106 29.71 -1.99 5.02
C GLU A 106 31.21 -1.98 5.33
N PRO A 107 31.75 -1.15 6.24
CA PRO A 107 33.17 -1.14 6.54
C PRO A 107 33.64 -2.46 7.17
N TRP A 108 32.83 -3.07 8.04
CA TRP A 108 33.21 -4.34 8.69
C TRP A 108 33.15 -5.52 7.72
N ALA A 109 32.17 -5.53 6.80
CA ALA A 109 32.13 -6.51 5.72
C ALA A 109 33.38 -6.38 4.82
N LYS A 110 33.73 -5.16 4.39
CA LYS A 110 34.93 -4.90 3.57
C LYS A 110 36.24 -5.26 4.28
N ALA A 111 36.32 -5.01 5.58
CA ALA A 111 37.47 -5.35 6.41
C ALA A 111 37.55 -6.85 6.78
N GLY A 112 36.60 -7.68 6.33
CA GLY A 112 36.58 -9.12 6.64
C GLY A 112 36.26 -9.43 8.11
N LYS A 113 35.67 -8.48 8.85
CA LYS A 113 35.31 -8.64 10.27
C LYS A 113 33.99 -9.38 10.49
N LEU A 114 33.23 -9.61 9.42
CA LEU A 114 31.96 -10.33 9.45
C LEU A 114 32.12 -11.63 8.69
N SER A 115 31.75 -12.74 9.33
CA SER A 115 31.73 -14.07 8.72
C SER A 115 30.51 -14.25 7.81
N VAL A 116 29.39 -13.63 8.17
CA VAL A 116 28.15 -13.69 7.38
C VAL A 116 27.49 -12.32 7.37
N VAL A 117 26.96 -11.92 6.22
CA VAL A 117 26.06 -10.77 6.11
C VAL A 117 24.76 -11.22 5.47
N VAL A 118 23.62 -10.96 6.12
CA VAL A 118 22.30 -11.27 5.58
C VAL A 118 21.65 -9.98 5.08
N ALA A 119 21.34 -9.93 3.78
CA ALA A 119 20.78 -8.77 3.12
C ALA A 119 19.44 -9.09 2.47
N THR A 120 18.59 -8.09 2.27
CA THR A 120 17.35 -8.27 1.50
C THR A 120 17.61 -8.20 -0.01
N THR A 121 16.96 -9.06 -0.80
CA THR A 121 17.06 -9.09 -2.27
C THR A 121 16.84 -7.73 -2.92
N GLY A 122 15.86 -6.95 -2.43
CA GLY A 122 15.55 -5.61 -2.94
C GLY A 122 16.67 -4.58 -2.79
N LEU A 123 17.71 -4.86 -1.99
CA LEU A 123 18.89 -4.00 -1.83
C LEU A 123 20.14 -4.53 -2.56
N ALA A 124 20.05 -5.63 -3.30
CA ALA A 124 21.19 -6.23 -3.99
C ALA A 124 21.90 -5.29 -4.96
N SER A 125 21.15 -4.41 -5.64
CA SER A 125 21.70 -3.39 -6.54
C SER A 125 22.48 -2.29 -5.81
N GLY A 126 22.14 -2.02 -4.54
CA GLY A 126 22.74 -0.96 -3.72
C GLY A 126 23.89 -1.40 -2.80
N ILE A 127 24.19 -2.70 -2.72
CA ILE A 127 25.31 -3.19 -1.90
C ILE A 127 26.64 -2.83 -2.55
N ASN A 128 27.48 -2.11 -1.82
CA ASN A 128 28.79 -1.62 -2.28
C ASN A 128 29.97 -2.45 -1.72
N PHE A 129 29.77 -3.73 -1.46
CA PHE A 129 30.83 -4.66 -1.05
C PHE A 129 30.63 -6.04 -1.69
N SER A 130 31.69 -6.83 -1.66
CA SER A 130 31.71 -8.23 -2.13
C SER A 130 32.27 -9.10 -1.02
N LEU A 131 31.78 -10.33 -0.92
CA LEU A 131 32.25 -11.33 0.02
C LEU A 131 32.74 -12.56 -0.75
N ARG A 132 33.44 -13.50 -0.11
CA ARG A 132 34.01 -14.67 -0.80
C ARG A 132 32.92 -15.50 -1.47
N SER A 133 31.78 -15.65 -0.79
CA SER A 133 30.66 -16.46 -1.27
C SER A 133 29.32 -15.75 -1.20
N VAL A 134 28.38 -16.15 -2.06
CA VAL A 134 27.00 -15.65 -2.10
C VAL A 134 26.02 -16.81 -2.07
N LEU A 135 24.96 -16.69 -1.27
CA LEU A 135 23.78 -17.57 -1.29
C LEU A 135 22.53 -16.72 -1.53
N VAL A 136 21.71 -17.07 -2.52
CA VAL A 136 20.36 -16.49 -2.68
C VAL A 136 19.37 -17.51 -2.13
N THR A 137 18.49 -17.13 -1.20
CA THR A 137 17.65 -18.11 -0.49
C THR A 137 16.33 -18.41 -1.19
N ASP A 138 15.85 -17.53 -2.07
CA ASP A 138 14.52 -17.59 -2.66
C ASP A 138 14.49 -16.96 -4.06
N ARG A 139 13.61 -17.46 -4.94
CA ARG A 139 13.34 -16.93 -6.29
C ARG A 139 12.32 -15.79 -6.28
N ARG A 140 11.69 -15.50 -5.15
CA ARG A 140 10.70 -14.41 -5.04
C ARG A 140 11.12 -13.40 -4.00
N TYR A 141 10.76 -12.14 -4.20
CA TYR A 141 10.94 -11.10 -3.19
C TYR A 141 9.72 -10.16 -3.15
N ALA A 142 9.55 -9.49 -2.02
CA ALA A 142 8.46 -8.53 -1.86
C ALA A 142 8.80 -7.20 -2.54
N ALA A 143 7.95 -6.77 -3.48
CA ALA A 143 7.90 -5.40 -4.00
C ALA A 143 6.67 -4.69 -3.41
N GLU A 144 6.64 -3.34 -3.45
CA GLU A 144 5.68 -2.49 -2.72
C GLU A 144 4.20 -2.92 -2.80
N HIS A 145 3.78 -3.53 -3.92
CA HIS A 145 2.39 -3.96 -4.14
C HIS A 145 2.22 -5.40 -4.63
N ALA A 146 3.30 -6.18 -4.75
CA ALA A 146 3.23 -7.55 -5.26
C ALA A 146 4.47 -8.38 -4.89
N GLU A 147 4.34 -9.70 -4.86
CA GLU A 147 5.51 -10.58 -4.98
C GLU A 147 6.03 -10.52 -6.42
N ARG A 148 7.36 -10.41 -6.57
CA ARG A 148 8.03 -10.50 -7.87
C ARG A 148 9.00 -11.65 -7.86
N GLU A 149 9.10 -12.32 -9.01
CA GLU A 149 10.15 -13.28 -9.28
C GLU A 149 11.46 -12.54 -9.57
N VAL A 150 12.56 -13.06 -9.04
CA VAL A 150 13.91 -12.56 -9.30
C VAL A 150 14.26 -12.87 -10.74
N ARG A 151 14.61 -11.84 -11.52
CA ARG A 151 15.00 -12.02 -12.91
C ARG A 151 16.41 -12.65 -13.02
N PRO A 152 16.73 -13.34 -14.12
CA PRO A 152 18.07 -13.86 -14.39
C PRO A 152 19.19 -12.83 -14.28
N ASP A 153 18.94 -11.57 -14.65
CA ASP A 153 19.91 -10.48 -14.54
C ASP A 153 20.14 -10.03 -13.10
N GLU A 154 19.10 -10.07 -12.27
CA GLU A 154 19.20 -9.76 -10.84
C GLU A 154 19.96 -10.87 -10.10
N LEU A 155 19.74 -12.14 -10.47
CA LEU A 155 20.57 -13.25 -10.00
C LEU A 155 22.04 -13.05 -10.37
N LEU A 156 22.32 -12.63 -11.61
CA LEU A 156 23.70 -12.36 -12.03
C LEU A 156 24.33 -11.23 -11.21
N GLN A 157 23.58 -10.17 -10.91
CA GLN A 157 24.05 -9.07 -10.05
C GLN A 157 24.31 -9.54 -8.62
N MET A 158 23.46 -10.42 -8.07
CA MET A 158 23.63 -10.99 -6.73
C MET A 158 24.85 -11.90 -6.65
N PHE A 159 24.95 -12.90 -7.53
CA PHE A 159 26.10 -13.82 -7.56
C PHE A 159 27.40 -13.09 -7.95
N GLY A 160 27.32 -12.01 -8.71
CA GLY A 160 28.46 -11.13 -9.00
C GLY A 160 29.04 -10.42 -7.76
N ARG A 161 28.42 -10.54 -6.59
CA ARG A 161 28.99 -10.10 -5.30
C ARG A 161 29.89 -11.15 -4.64
N ALA A 162 30.03 -12.34 -5.23
CA ALA A 162 30.95 -13.37 -4.79
C ALA A 162 32.37 -13.11 -5.34
N GLY A 163 33.37 -13.35 -4.50
CA GLY A 163 34.78 -13.08 -4.76
C GLY A 163 35.17 -11.62 -4.49
N ARG A 164 36.22 -11.42 -3.70
CA ARG A 164 36.81 -10.13 -3.37
C ARG A 164 38.07 -9.89 -4.20
N ARG A 165 38.07 -8.84 -5.01
CA ARG A 165 39.18 -8.53 -5.91
C ARG A 165 40.48 -8.28 -5.15
N GLY A 166 41.50 -9.06 -5.48
CA GLY A 166 42.82 -8.98 -4.83
C GLY A 166 42.92 -9.73 -3.50
N LEU A 167 41.86 -10.39 -3.05
CA LEU A 167 41.86 -11.23 -1.84
C LEU A 167 41.51 -12.69 -2.15
N ASP A 168 40.57 -12.92 -3.08
CA ASP A 168 40.10 -14.26 -3.44
C ASP A 168 40.49 -14.60 -4.88
N ASP A 169 41.04 -15.80 -5.10
CA ASP A 169 41.32 -16.34 -6.43
C ASP A 169 40.05 -16.81 -7.16
N ARG A 170 39.05 -17.26 -6.40
CA ARG A 170 37.73 -17.71 -6.87
C ARG A 170 36.63 -17.23 -5.91
N GLY A 171 35.46 -16.93 -6.46
CA GLY A 171 34.24 -16.66 -5.69
C GLY A 171 33.29 -17.85 -5.76
N PHE A 172 32.46 -18.05 -4.73
CA PHE A 172 31.55 -19.20 -4.69
C PHE A 172 30.08 -18.77 -4.72
N ALA A 173 29.33 -19.31 -5.69
CA ALA A 173 27.88 -19.27 -5.74
C ALA A 173 27.32 -20.51 -5.03
N LEU A 174 26.83 -20.31 -3.82
CA LEU A 174 26.33 -21.38 -2.97
C LEU A 174 24.85 -21.63 -3.27
N TRP A 175 24.43 -22.90 -3.18
CA TRP A 175 23.01 -23.28 -3.26
C TRP A 175 22.69 -24.46 -2.34
N THR A 176 21.44 -24.58 -1.92
CA THR A 176 20.91 -25.67 -1.09
C THR A 176 19.44 -25.93 -1.44
N GLY A 177 19.04 -27.19 -1.46
CA GLY A 177 17.71 -27.61 -1.90
C GLY A 177 17.30 -26.95 -3.22
N ASP A 178 16.17 -26.25 -3.19
CA ASP A 178 15.62 -25.54 -4.35
C ASP A 178 16.07 -24.08 -4.45
N SER A 179 17.11 -23.63 -3.75
CA SER A 179 17.54 -22.23 -3.85
C SER A 179 18.02 -21.86 -5.28
N PRO A 180 17.94 -20.59 -5.70
CA PRO A 180 18.48 -20.15 -6.99
C PRO A 180 19.94 -20.55 -7.22
N ARG A 181 20.26 -20.89 -8.46
CA ARG A 181 21.58 -21.37 -8.90
C ARG A 181 22.28 -20.39 -9.86
N LEU A 182 23.61 -20.46 -9.94
CA LEU A 182 24.40 -19.62 -10.85
C LEU A 182 24.03 -19.90 -12.31
N GLY A 183 23.70 -21.15 -12.65
CA GLY A 183 23.25 -21.52 -14.00
C GLY A 183 21.94 -20.86 -14.46
N GLU A 184 21.14 -20.32 -13.53
CA GLU A 184 19.91 -19.57 -13.84
C GLU A 184 20.20 -18.10 -14.16
N ALA A 185 21.37 -17.59 -13.77
CA ALA A 185 21.75 -16.20 -13.95
C ALA A 185 22.15 -15.90 -15.41
N LYS A 186 21.60 -14.82 -15.98
CA LYS A 186 21.86 -14.44 -17.38
C LYS A 186 21.97 -12.92 -17.52
N PRO A 187 22.88 -12.41 -18.37
CA PRO A 187 22.94 -10.98 -18.67
C PRO A 187 21.64 -10.46 -19.27
N LEU A 188 21.22 -9.26 -18.87
CA LEU A 188 20.11 -8.57 -19.51
C LEU A 188 20.56 -8.01 -20.85
N GLN A 189 19.83 -8.36 -21.92
CA GLN A 189 20.00 -7.69 -23.21
C GLN A 189 19.35 -6.32 -23.14
N LEU A 190 20.15 -5.26 -23.25
CA LEU A 190 19.66 -3.90 -23.25
C LEU A 190 18.75 -3.69 -24.46
N LYS A 191 17.51 -3.28 -24.19
CA LYS A 191 16.53 -2.88 -25.20
C LYS A 191 15.99 -1.51 -24.83
N ARG A 192 15.71 -0.69 -25.84
CA ARG A 192 14.97 0.55 -25.62
C ARG A 192 13.62 0.23 -25.02
N SER A 193 13.16 1.05 -24.08
CA SER A 193 11.73 1.08 -23.77
C SER A 193 10.96 1.44 -25.05
N PRO A 194 9.87 0.74 -25.40
CA PRO A 194 9.07 1.09 -26.58
C PRO A 194 8.39 2.47 -26.43
N ALA A 195 8.19 2.94 -25.19
CA ALA A 195 7.59 4.25 -24.91
C ALA A 195 8.48 5.39 -25.40
N LEU A 196 7.86 6.41 -26.00
CA LEU A 196 8.53 7.66 -26.34
C LEU A 196 8.34 8.67 -25.21
N ASP A 197 9.40 9.41 -24.91
CA ASP A 197 9.36 10.49 -23.94
C ASP A 197 8.75 11.75 -24.59
N TRP A 198 7.42 11.77 -24.70
CA TRP A 198 6.71 12.89 -25.35
C TRP A 198 7.06 14.26 -24.76
N PRO A 199 7.17 14.43 -23.42
CA PRO A 199 7.63 15.69 -22.84
C PRO A 199 8.95 16.20 -23.43
N ALA A 200 9.95 15.33 -23.60
CA ALA A 200 11.22 15.73 -24.19
C ALA A 200 11.06 16.24 -25.63
N PHE A 201 10.28 15.53 -26.46
CA PHE A 201 9.98 15.96 -27.84
C PHE A 201 9.27 17.31 -27.87
N LEU A 202 8.17 17.47 -27.13
CA LEU A 202 7.39 18.72 -27.08
C LEU A 202 8.24 19.90 -26.57
N SER A 203 9.13 19.65 -25.61
CA SER A 203 10.02 20.66 -25.04
C SER A 203 11.07 21.17 -26.03
N VAL A 204 11.67 20.27 -26.84
CA VAL A 204 12.63 20.69 -27.88
C VAL A 204 11.91 21.35 -29.07
N MET A 205 10.75 20.81 -29.46
CA MET A 205 9.91 21.35 -30.52
C MET A 205 9.50 22.81 -30.27
N ARG A 206 9.16 23.16 -29.03
CA ARG A 206 8.70 24.51 -28.68
C ARG A 206 9.80 25.58 -28.82
N ARG A 207 11.07 25.20 -28.64
CA ARG A 207 12.21 26.13 -28.67
C ARG A 207 12.81 26.30 -30.06
N ALA A 208 12.41 25.47 -31.02
CA ALA A 208 12.96 25.45 -32.35
C ALA A 208 12.10 26.27 -33.33
N GLU A 209 12.75 26.92 -34.29
CA GLU A 209 12.06 27.58 -35.41
C GLU A 209 11.34 26.56 -36.32
N ASP A 210 11.96 25.39 -36.51
CA ASP A 210 11.38 24.23 -37.17
C ASP A 210 11.19 23.06 -36.17
N PRO A 211 9.99 22.96 -35.54
CA PRO A 211 9.66 21.89 -34.62
C PRO A 211 9.76 20.49 -35.24
N LYS A 212 9.44 20.34 -36.54
CA LYS A 212 9.43 19.02 -37.19
C LYS A 212 10.83 18.50 -37.37
N ALA A 213 11.74 19.36 -37.84
CA ALA A 213 13.14 19.01 -38.03
C ALA A 213 13.82 18.58 -36.71
N VAL A 214 13.64 19.35 -35.63
CA VAL A 214 14.26 19.03 -34.33
C VAL A 214 13.69 17.74 -33.73
N ALA A 215 12.38 17.50 -33.88
CA ALA A 215 11.75 16.26 -33.42
C ALA A 215 12.27 15.05 -34.21
N ALA A 216 12.42 15.17 -35.53
CA ALA A 216 13.01 14.12 -36.37
C ALA A 216 14.48 13.86 -36.01
N GLN A 217 15.25 14.90 -35.70
CA GLN A 217 16.63 14.76 -35.23
C GLN A 217 16.70 14.02 -33.89
N LEU A 218 15.85 14.38 -32.92
CA LEU A 218 15.79 13.69 -31.64
C LEU A 218 15.39 12.22 -31.81
N ALA A 219 14.39 11.93 -32.66
CA ALA A 219 13.96 10.57 -32.95
C ALA A 219 15.11 9.71 -33.55
N LYS A 220 15.92 10.29 -34.45
CA LYS A 220 17.10 9.64 -35.05
C LYS A 220 18.23 9.39 -34.04
N ALA A 221 18.34 10.21 -33.00
CA ALA A 221 19.37 10.07 -31.96
C ALA A 221 19.04 8.99 -30.92
N LEU A 222 17.81 8.45 -30.90
CA LEU A 222 17.42 7.43 -29.94
C LEU A 222 18.09 6.08 -30.24
N PHE A 223 18.48 5.37 -29.18
CA PHE A 223 19.03 4.02 -29.29
C PHE A 223 17.92 3.02 -29.69
N THR A 224 17.70 2.85 -30.99
CA THR A 224 16.69 1.95 -31.57
C THR A 224 17.22 1.25 -32.81
N ARG A 225 16.72 0.03 -33.09
CA ARG A 225 17.03 -0.67 -34.35
C ARG A 225 16.21 -0.12 -35.51
N ASP A 226 14.95 0.20 -35.23
CA ASP A 226 14.00 0.72 -36.21
C ASP A 226 13.87 2.24 -36.03
N PRO A 227 14.04 3.04 -37.09
CA PRO A 227 13.80 4.48 -37.04
C PRO A 227 12.39 4.79 -36.55
N ILE A 228 12.29 5.75 -35.64
CA ILE A 228 11.00 6.19 -35.09
C ILE A 228 10.41 7.23 -36.03
N ASP A 229 9.35 6.87 -36.75
CA ASP A 229 8.53 7.82 -37.49
C ASP A 229 7.54 8.50 -36.53
N LEU A 230 7.57 9.83 -36.44
CA LEU A 230 6.62 10.60 -35.64
C LEU A 230 5.37 11.00 -36.44
N ALA A 231 5.40 10.85 -37.77
CA ALA A 231 4.33 11.24 -38.70
C ALA A 231 3.93 12.73 -38.62
N LEU A 232 4.87 13.64 -38.31
CA LEU A 232 4.62 15.08 -38.20
C LEU A 232 4.38 15.78 -39.56
N ASP A 233 4.76 15.14 -40.67
CA ASP A 233 4.50 15.65 -42.02
C ASP A 233 3.16 15.18 -42.59
N ARG A 234 2.52 14.21 -41.93
CA ARG A 234 1.31 13.53 -42.39
C ARG A 234 0.23 13.57 -41.33
N LEU A 235 0.03 14.74 -40.74
CA LEU A 235 -0.93 14.96 -39.66
C LEU A 235 -2.39 14.94 -40.13
N ASP A 236 -2.63 15.07 -41.44
CA ASP A 236 -3.97 15.22 -42.04
C ASP A 236 -4.40 14.04 -42.95
N GLU A 237 -3.57 13.01 -43.18
CA GLU A 237 -4.01 11.89 -44.04
C GLU A 237 -4.96 10.95 -43.29
N ASP A 238 -6.13 10.67 -43.84
CA ASP A 238 -7.07 9.67 -43.29
C ASP A 238 -6.50 8.24 -43.38
N LEU A 239 -6.84 7.40 -42.39
CA LEU A 239 -6.46 5.99 -42.36
C LEU A 239 -7.52 5.12 -43.04
N PRO A 240 -7.14 4.03 -43.74
CA PRO A 240 -8.05 2.92 -43.99
C PRO A 240 -8.42 2.28 -42.65
N THR A 241 -9.72 2.24 -42.35
CA THR A 241 -10.29 1.75 -41.09
C THR A 241 -10.39 0.22 -41.08
N ASP A 242 -9.27 -0.50 -41.16
CA ASP A 242 -9.28 -1.98 -41.19
C ASP A 242 -9.22 -2.63 -39.80
N LEU A 243 -9.77 -1.99 -38.77
CA LEU A 243 -10.02 -2.64 -37.49
C LEU A 243 -11.53 -2.66 -37.21
N PRO A 244 -12.10 -3.83 -36.83
CA PRO A 244 -13.52 -3.94 -36.54
C PRO A 244 -13.89 -2.94 -35.43
N VAL A 245 -14.91 -2.13 -35.71
CA VAL A 245 -15.52 -1.24 -34.74
C VAL A 245 -16.04 -2.09 -33.59
N ALA A 246 -15.40 -2.00 -32.42
CA ALA A 246 -15.97 -2.55 -31.21
C ALA A 246 -17.30 -1.82 -30.92
N PRO A 247 -18.34 -2.52 -30.43
CA PRO A 247 -19.61 -1.88 -30.14
C PRO A 247 -19.40 -0.76 -29.11
N ALA A 248 -20.11 0.35 -29.31
CA ALA A 248 -20.03 1.57 -28.52
C ALA A 248 -19.89 1.29 -27.02
N GLY A 249 -18.93 1.95 -26.39
CA GLY A 249 -18.63 1.86 -24.96
C GLY A 249 -19.88 1.71 -24.10
N ALA A 250 -19.90 0.68 -23.25
CA ALA A 250 -21.03 0.38 -22.38
C ALA A 250 -21.41 1.62 -21.57
N THR A 251 -22.63 2.13 -21.78
CA THR A 251 -23.23 3.15 -20.91
C THR A 251 -23.18 2.63 -19.48
N ARG A 252 -22.41 3.29 -18.61
CA ARG A 252 -22.33 2.92 -17.20
C ARG A 252 -23.25 3.83 -16.41
N HIS A 253 -24.19 3.21 -15.70
CA HIS A 253 -24.93 3.88 -14.66
C HIS A 253 -24.00 4.08 -13.47
N ILE A 254 -23.68 5.33 -13.17
CA ILE A 254 -22.87 5.70 -12.01
C ILE A 254 -23.82 6.23 -10.94
N THR A 255 -23.67 5.72 -9.72
CA THR A 255 -24.39 6.24 -8.56
C THR A 255 -23.64 7.45 -8.02
N GLU A 256 -24.33 8.59 -7.96
CA GLU A 256 -23.84 9.81 -7.33
C GLU A 256 -24.57 10.04 -6.01
N ILE A 257 -23.85 10.60 -5.03
CA ILE A 257 -24.35 11.01 -3.72
C ILE A 257 -24.25 12.52 -3.58
N CYS A 258 -25.21 13.14 -2.89
CA CYS A 258 -25.20 14.57 -2.59
C CYS A 258 -24.46 14.85 -1.27
N GLY A 259 -23.46 15.73 -1.32
CA GLY A 259 -22.67 16.17 -0.16
C GLY A 259 -23.39 17.20 0.72
N ARG A 260 -22.75 17.60 1.83
CA ARG A 260 -23.31 18.62 2.75
C ARG A 260 -23.50 19.98 2.07
N ASN A 261 -22.60 20.32 1.15
CA ASN A 261 -22.59 21.56 0.39
C ASN A 261 -23.56 21.56 -0.83
N GLY A 262 -24.32 20.48 -1.04
CA GLY A 262 -25.23 20.35 -2.18
C GLY A 262 -24.56 19.85 -3.47
N THR A 263 -23.25 19.58 -3.45
CA THR A 263 -22.52 19.06 -4.61
C THR A 263 -22.78 17.57 -4.79
N TRP A 264 -23.12 17.16 -6.01
CA TRP A 264 -23.25 15.75 -6.39
C TRP A 264 -21.90 15.18 -6.79
N GLN A 265 -21.57 14.00 -6.25
CA GLN A 265 -20.30 13.33 -6.52
C GLN A 265 -20.48 11.82 -6.64
N ARG A 266 -19.54 11.14 -7.31
CA ARG A 266 -19.55 9.68 -7.40
C ARG A 266 -19.45 9.04 -6.02
N GLU A 267 -20.26 8.01 -5.79
CA GLU A 267 -20.22 7.21 -4.55
C GLU A 267 -18.81 6.62 -4.34
N ARG A 268 -18.19 6.96 -3.20
CA ARG A 268 -16.89 6.42 -2.76
C ARG A 268 -17.10 5.26 -1.77
N PRO A 269 -16.12 4.34 -1.60
CA PRO A 269 -16.22 3.26 -0.64
C PRO A 269 -16.51 3.75 0.78
N THR A 270 -17.39 3.04 1.48
CA THR A 270 -17.69 3.36 2.89
C THR A 270 -16.52 3.01 3.81
N HIS A 271 -16.35 3.78 4.88
CA HIS A 271 -15.40 3.49 5.95
C HIS A 271 -16.08 3.61 7.32
N LEU A 272 -15.42 3.14 8.37
CA LEU A 272 -15.95 3.14 9.74
C LEU A 272 -15.50 4.39 10.49
N VAL A 273 -16.46 5.11 11.08
CA VAL A 273 -16.20 6.24 11.98
C VAL A 273 -17.07 6.14 13.23
N PRO A 274 -16.67 6.74 14.37
CA PRO A 274 -17.55 6.92 15.51
C PRO A 274 -18.81 7.72 15.13
N LEU A 275 -19.98 7.26 15.59
CA LEU A 275 -21.27 7.89 15.27
C LEU A 275 -21.34 9.38 15.63
N ALA A 276 -20.63 9.80 16.68
CA ALA A 276 -20.55 11.21 17.08
C ALA A 276 -19.94 12.14 16.01
N GLN A 277 -19.12 11.60 15.10
CA GLN A 277 -18.48 12.37 14.02
C GLN A 277 -19.34 12.46 12.76
N ALA A 278 -20.38 11.62 12.65
CA ALA A 278 -21.19 11.48 11.45
C ALA A 278 -22.33 12.50 11.35
N LEU A 279 -22.70 12.85 10.13
CA LEU A 279 -23.90 13.63 9.79
C LEU A 279 -24.97 12.71 9.22
N ILE A 280 -26.23 12.94 9.55
CA ILE A 280 -27.39 12.23 8.99
C ILE A 280 -28.28 13.20 8.22
N TYR A 281 -28.78 12.73 7.08
CA TYR A 281 -29.75 13.48 6.27
C TYR A 281 -31.18 13.13 6.71
N VAL A 282 -31.93 14.13 7.18
CA VAL A 282 -33.32 13.97 7.62
C VAL A 282 -34.13 15.19 7.20
N LYS A 283 -35.26 14.98 6.50
CA LYS A 283 -36.14 16.07 6.03
C LYS A 283 -35.37 17.18 5.31
N ASP A 284 -34.65 16.77 4.27
CA ASP A 284 -33.90 17.63 3.37
C ASP A 284 -32.76 18.46 3.99
N THR A 285 -32.37 18.17 5.23
CA THR A 285 -31.32 18.89 5.95
C THR A 285 -30.35 17.95 6.66
N TRP A 286 -29.10 18.39 6.75
CA TRP A 286 -28.02 17.66 7.44
C TRP A 286 -27.99 18.00 8.93
N HIS A 287 -27.94 16.97 9.76
CA HIS A 287 -27.85 17.10 11.20
C HIS A 287 -26.74 16.22 11.78
N PRO A 288 -26.11 16.58 12.90
CA PRO A 288 -25.27 15.65 13.64
C PRO A 288 -26.02 14.36 13.98
N ALA A 289 -25.41 13.19 13.81
CA ALA A 289 -26.12 11.91 13.89
C ALA A 289 -26.86 11.72 15.23
N LEU A 290 -26.27 12.10 16.37
CA LEU A 290 -26.87 11.95 17.70
C LEU A 290 -27.88 13.04 18.07
N SER A 291 -28.11 14.03 17.21
CA SER A 291 -29.08 15.12 17.46
C SER A 291 -30.52 14.75 17.10
N LYS A 292 -30.71 13.67 16.31
CA LYS A 292 -32.02 13.15 15.90
C LYS A 292 -32.08 11.65 16.23
N PRO A 293 -33.28 11.12 16.56
CA PRO A 293 -33.43 9.68 16.85
C PRO A 293 -33.29 8.80 15.60
N ASP A 294 -33.35 9.37 14.40
CA ASP A 294 -33.35 8.65 13.12
C ASP A 294 -32.06 7.82 12.89
N SER A 295 -30.91 8.30 13.37
CA SER A 295 -29.63 7.58 13.29
C SER A 295 -29.61 6.29 14.10
N LEU A 296 -30.43 6.20 15.14
CA LEU A 296 -30.48 5.06 16.04
C LEU A 296 -31.57 4.07 15.68
N ARG A 297 -32.47 4.38 14.73
CA ARG A 297 -33.61 3.51 14.38
C ARG A 297 -33.20 2.15 13.84
N ALA A 298 -32.09 2.07 13.11
CA ALA A 298 -31.59 0.83 12.52
C ALA A 298 -31.10 -0.20 13.56
N LEU A 299 -30.90 0.21 14.81
CA LEU A 299 -30.46 -0.69 15.87
C LEU A 299 -31.60 -1.64 16.29
N PRO A 300 -31.30 -2.93 16.55
CA PRO A 300 -32.32 -3.95 16.77
C PRO A 300 -33.01 -3.89 18.14
N TYR A 301 -32.40 -3.27 19.15
CA TYR A 301 -32.86 -3.37 20.55
C TYR A 301 -33.07 -2.01 21.22
N GLY A 302 -34.13 -1.90 22.01
CA GLY A 302 -34.42 -0.75 22.87
C GLY A 302 -35.34 0.31 22.25
N THR A 303 -35.60 1.38 22.98
CA THR A 303 -36.41 2.52 22.52
C THR A 303 -35.57 3.81 22.53
N PRO A 304 -35.70 4.71 21.55
CA PRO A 304 -34.96 5.97 21.55
C PRO A 304 -35.24 6.78 22.83
N CYS A 305 -34.18 7.27 23.47
CA CYS A 305 -34.27 8.07 24.69
C CYS A 305 -33.33 9.28 24.60
N LYS A 306 -33.58 10.28 25.46
CA LYS A 306 -32.70 11.45 25.59
C LYS A 306 -31.70 11.22 26.72
N LEU A 307 -30.43 11.52 26.44
CA LEU A 307 -29.32 11.48 27.37
C LEU A 307 -28.86 12.92 27.62
N GLU A 308 -28.77 13.29 28.90
CA GLU A 308 -28.12 14.53 29.31
C GLU A 308 -26.63 14.25 29.52
N THR A 309 -25.80 15.00 28.80
CA THR A 309 -24.34 14.93 28.87
C THR A 309 -23.77 16.32 29.15
N SER A 310 -22.50 16.40 29.56
CA SER A 310 -21.79 17.68 29.78
C SER A 310 -21.73 18.55 28.52
N GLU A 311 -21.86 17.97 27.33
CA GLU A 311 -21.79 18.64 26.02
C GLU A 311 -23.18 18.92 25.43
N GLY A 312 -24.25 18.73 26.21
CA GLY A 312 -25.64 18.96 25.81
C GLY A 312 -26.49 17.69 25.69
N LEU A 313 -27.68 17.84 25.09
CA LEU A 313 -28.65 16.77 24.92
C LEU A 313 -28.31 15.89 23.71
N ARG A 314 -28.21 14.58 23.89
CA ARG A 314 -27.99 13.59 22.81
C ARG A 314 -29.04 12.49 22.84
N TYR A 315 -29.29 11.87 21.70
CA TYR A 315 -30.16 10.69 21.64
C TYR A 315 -29.34 9.41 21.89
N GLY A 316 -29.92 8.51 22.69
CA GLY A 316 -29.44 7.16 22.96
C GLY A 316 -30.59 6.16 22.85
N ARG A 317 -30.41 4.94 23.38
CA ARG A 317 -31.52 3.96 23.49
C ARG A 317 -31.64 3.41 24.89
N THR A 318 -32.87 3.24 25.36
CA THR A 318 -33.18 2.51 26.60
C THR A 318 -33.43 1.05 26.26
N VAL A 319 -32.75 0.12 26.95
CA VAL A 319 -33.02 -1.31 26.83
C VAL A 319 -33.45 -1.89 28.17
N THR A 320 -34.40 -2.82 28.13
CA THR A 320 -34.87 -3.55 29.32
C THR A 320 -34.02 -4.79 29.54
N LEU A 321 -33.38 -4.95 30.69
CA LEU A 321 -32.52 -6.10 30.98
C LEU A 321 -33.27 -7.25 31.65
N ALA A 322 -34.22 -6.96 32.55
CA ALA A 322 -34.98 -7.97 33.27
C ALA A 322 -36.34 -7.44 33.77
N HIS A 323 -37.26 -8.35 34.12
CA HIS A 323 -38.58 -8.07 34.68
C HIS A 323 -38.68 -8.60 36.11
N PHE A 324 -39.44 -7.89 36.95
CA PHE A 324 -39.78 -8.36 38.29
C PHE A 324 -40.84 -9.48 38.22
N PRO A 325 -40.76 -10.49 39.11
CA PRO A 325 -41.78 -11.53 39.19
C PRO A 325 -43.11 -10.97 39.68
N LYS A 326 -44.22 -11.55 39.21
CA LYS A 326 -45.59 -11.13 39.57
C LYS A 326 -45.99 -11.54 41.00
N GLU A 327 -45.25 -12.45 41.63
CA GLU A 327 -45.48 -12.93 42.99
C GLU A 327 -44.56 -12.21 43.98
N ALA A 328 -45.15 -11.59 45.00
CA ALA A 328 -44.41 -10.86 46.04
C ALA A 328 -43.62 -11.85 46.92
N GLY A 329 -42.29 -11.71 46.95
CA GLY A 329 -41.42 -12.43 47.89
C GLY A 329 -40.19 -13.13 47.30
N THR A 330 -39.97 -13.09 45.98
CA THR A 330 -38.78 -13.74 45.36
C THR A 330 -37.75 -12.70 44.91
N SER A 331 -36.49 -12.81 45.39
CA SER A 331 -35.36 -11.92 45.04
C SER A 331 -34.77 -12.18 43.65
N HIS A 332 -35.58 -12.72 42.73
CA HIS A 332 -35.12 -13.32 41.49
C HIS A 332 -35.77 -12.62 40.29
N LEU A 333 -34.92 -12.06 39.42
CA LEU A 333 -35.34 -11.32 38.22
C LEU A 333 -35.41 -12.25 37.01
N THR A 334 -36.42 -12.05 36.16
CA THR A 334 -36.56 -12.79 34.90
C THR A 334 -35.88 -11.99 33.77
N PRO A 335 -34.80 -12.50 33.14
CA PRO A 335 -34.11 -11.76 32.07
C PRO A 335 -35.01 -11.46 30.87
N ALA A 336 -34.78 -10.33 30.22
CA ALA A 336 -35.51 -9.98 29.00
C ALA A 336 -35.17 -10.95 27.86
N GLU A 337 -36.16 -11.29 27.04
CA GLU A 337 -36.02 -12.30 25.99
C GLU A 337 -34.95 -11.93 24.95
N TRP A 338 -34.86 -10.65 24.58
CA TRP A 338 -33.84 -10.17 23.64
C TRP A 338 -32.42 -10.36 24.19
N LEU A 339 -32.22 -10.16 25.50
CA LEU A 339 -30.92 -10.28 26.16
C LEU A 339 -30.47 -11.74 26.17
N MET A 340 -31.38 -12.67 26.47
CA MET A 340 -31.12 -14.10 26.38
C MET A 340 -30.78 -14.54 24.95
N LYS A 341 -31.47 -13.99 23.95
CA LYS A 341 -31.20 -14.27 22.53
C LYS A 341 -29.84 -13.72 22.08
N ALA A 342 -29.47 -12.52 22.53
CA ALA A 342 -28.19 -11.89 22.23
C ALA A 342 -27.02 -12.63 22.90
N LEU A 343 -27.16 -13.03 24.16
CA LEU A 343 -26.15 -13.80 24.90
C LEU A 343 -25.92 -15.19 24.30
N ARG A 344 -26.99 -15.93 23.95
CA ARG A 344 -26.87 -17.22 23.28
C ARG A 344 -26.06 -17.14 21.98
N LYS A 345 -26.23 -16.05 21.22
CA LYS A 345 -25.50 -15.81 19.97
C LYS A 345 -24.02 -15.50 20.23
N LEU A 346 -23.69 -14.84 21.33
CA LEU A 346 -22.33 -14.45 21.70
C LEU A 346 -21.55 -15.61 22.34
N GLU A 347 -22.22 -16.47 23.10
CA GLU A 347 -21.62 -17.58 23.89
C GLU A 347 -21.76 -18.96 23.21
N GLY A 348 -22.08 -19.01 21.91
CA GLY A 348 -22.07 -20.26 21.13
C GLY A 348 -23.05 -21.34 21.59
N GLY A 349 -24.17 -20.95 22.22
CA GLY A 349 -25.23 -21.90 22.63
C GLY A 349 -25.22 -22.35 24.09
N GLN A 350 -24.33 -21.83 24.95
CA GLN A 350 -24.40 -22.08 26.40
C GLN A 350 -25.67 -21.47 27.01
N THR A 351 -26.33 -22.24 27.89
CA THR A 351 -27.55 -21.83 28.59
C THR A 351 -27.24 -21.24 29.96
N ARG A 352 -27.42 -19.92 30.10
CA ARG A 352 -27.39 -19.23 31.40
C ARG A 352 -28.68 -19.46 32.21
N PRO A 353 -28.66 -19.29 33.55
CA PRO A 353 -29.84 -19.44 34.41
C PRO A 353 -30.98 -18.52 33.98
N ARG A 354 -32.24 -18.97 34.11
CA ARG A 354 -33.45 -18.16 33.81
C ARG A 354 -33.84 -17.17 34.92
N SER A 355 -33.02 -17.05 35.97
CA SER A 355 -33.27 -16.26 37.16
C SER A 355 -31.99 -15.61 37.66
N TRP A 356 -31.95 -14.27 37.72
CA TRP A 356 -30.75 -13.49 38.07
C TRP A 356 -30.96 -12.57 39.28
N LYS A 357 -29.88 -12.23 39.97
CA LYS A 357 -29.85 -11.17 41.01
C LYS A 357 -29.43 -9.84 40.39
N LEU A 358 -29.84 -8.73 41.00
CA LEU A 358 -29.49 -7.38 40.54
C LEU A 358 -27.97 -7.16 40.45
N GLU A 359 -27.21 -7.66 41.44
CA GLU A 359 -25.74 -7.55 41.46
C GLU A 359 -25.05 -8.25 40.28
N LEU A 360 -25.63 -9.35 39.78
CA LEU A 360 -25.10 -10.09 38.64
C LEU A 360 -25.32 -9.33 37.33
N LEU A 361 -26.43 -8.60 37.20
CA LEU A 361 -26.69 -7.74 36.05
C LEU A 361 -25.65 -6.62 35.95
N GLU A 362 -25.28 -6.02 37.08
CA GLU A 362 -24.28 -4.94 37.11
C GLU A 362 -22.87 -5.46 36.82
N LYS A 363 -22.47 -6.57 37.44
CA LYS A 363 -21.09 -7.08 37.32
C LYS A 363 -20.83 -7.84 36.02
N GLU A 364 -21.77 -8.66 35.56
CA GLU A 364 -21.54 -9.54 34.41
C GLU A 364 -22.11 -9.00 33.10
N ILE A 365 -23.25 -8.30 33.12
CA ILE A 365 -23.95 -7.90 31.89
C ILE A 365 -23.54 -6.52 31.41
N LEU A 366 -23.38 -5.53 32.31
CA LEU A 366 -22.97 -4.16 31.90
C LEU A 366 -21.69 -4.14 31.04
N PRO A 367 -20.61 -4.89 31.36
CA PRO A 367 -19.40 -4.91 30.54
C PRO A 367 -19.60 -5.54 29.15
N LEU A 368 -20.63 -6.38 28.98
CA LEU A 368 -20.94 -7.06 27.72
C LEU A 368 -21.87 -6.25 26.81
N LEU A 369 -22.53 -5.21 27.32
CA LEU A 369 -23.49 -4.40 26.56
C LEU A 369 -22.95 -3.83 25.25
N PRO A 370 -21.69 -3.32 25.15
CA PRO A 370 -21.17 -2.82 23.88
C PRO A 370 -21.12 -3.90 22.80
N LYS A 371 -20.81 -5.15 23.16
CA LYS A 371 -20.80 -6.27 22.22
C LYS A 371 -22.22 -6.73 21.87
N LEU A 372 -23.13 -6.76 22.85
CA LEU A 372 -24.51 -7.22 22.67
C LEU A 372 -25.38 -6.23 21.89
N THR A 373 -25.07 -4.95 21.97
CA THR A 373 -25.91 -3.86 21.41
C THR A 373 -25.27 -3.14 20.23
N GLN A 374 -24.20 -3.70 19.64
CA GLN A 374 -23.49 -3.11 18.48
C GLN A 374 -22.84 -1.74 18.78
N GLY A 375 -22.23 -1.60 19.96
CA GLY A 375 -21.44 -0.44 20.35
C GLY A 375 -22.07 0.49 21.40
N GLY A 376 -23.24 0.12 21.95
CA GLY A 376 -23.90 0.89 23.00
C GLY A 376 -23.19 0.76 24.36
N LEU A 377 -22.73 1.88 24.90
CA LEU A 377 -22.13 1.99 26.23
C LEU A 377 -23.19 2.38 27.26
N ALA A 378 -23.16 1.80 28.45
CA ALA A 378 -24.09 2.18 29.52
C ALA A 378 -23.87 3.65 29.93
N HIS A 379 -24.93 4.45 29.87
CA HIS A 379 -24.96 5.84 30.33
C HIS A 379 -25.62 5.91 31.70
N GLY A 380 -24.80 5.99 32.75
CA GLY A 380 -25.24 5.92 34.15
C GLY A 380 -25.44 4.48 34.65
N GLY A 381 -26.12 4.35 35.80
CA GLY A 381 -26.45 3.06 36.41
C GLY A 381 -27.74 2.45 35.88
N LEU A 382 -28.06 1.25 36.39
CA LEU A 382 -29.37 0.63 36.16
C LEU A 382 -30.46 1.47 36.82
N PHE A 383 -31.61 1.61 36.17
CA PHE A 383 -32.76 2.28 36.75
C PHE A 383 -33.99 1.37 36.70
N LEU A 384 -34.85 1.52 37.71
CA LEU A 384 -36.05 0.71 37.87
C LEU A 384 -37.23 1.38 37.15
N GLY A 385 -37.77 0.70 36.14
CA GLY A 385 -39.09 0.98 35.61
C GLY A 385 -40.18 0.33 36.47
N ARG A 386 -41.45 0.50 36.09
CA ARG A 386 -42.61 0.00 36.87
C ARG A 386 -42.51 -1.48 37.24
N ASP A 387 -42.17 -2.33 36.26
CA ASP A 387 -42.03 -3.79 36.44
C ASP A 387 -40.72 -4.34 35.85
N SER A 388 -39.71 -3.49 35.62
CA SER A 388 -38.49 -3.91 34.91
C SER A 388 -37.24 -3.14 35.30
N VAL A 389 -36.07 -3.77 35.13
CA VAL A 389 -34.75 -3.16 35.27
C VAL A 389 -34.27 -2.73 33.88
N GLN A 390 -33.93 -1.44 33.71
CA GLN A 390 -33.57 -0.84 32.43
C GLN A 390 -32.21 -0.12 32.50
N VAL A 391 -31.60 0.09 31.34
CA VAL A 391 -30.35 0.85 31.19
C VAL A 391 -30.43 1.74 29.95
N LYS A 392 -29.87 2.95 30.06
CA LYS A 392 -29.70 3.89 28.95
C LYS A 392 -28.37 3.62 28.27
N LEU A 393 -28.35 3.62 26.94
CA LEU A 393 -27.17 3.34 26.13
C LEU A 393 -26.79 4.56 25.30
N ASP A 394 -25.52 4.96 25.39
CA ASP A 394 -24.87 5.93 24.52
C ASP A 394 -24.15 5.23 23.35
N TYR A 395 -24.41 5.72 22.14
CA TYR A 395 -23.83 5.21 20.90
C TYR A 395 -22.80 6.16 20.30
N SER A 396 -22.36 7.20 21.02
CA SER A 396 -21.37 8.17 20.52
C SER A 396 -20.09 7.55 19.99
N ARG A 397 -19.61 6.46 20.62
CA ARG A 397 -18.42 5.70 20.25
C ARG A 397 -18.72 4.46 19.39
N ALA A 398 -19.97 4.24 19.00
CA ALA A 398 -20.32 3.13 18.13
C ALA A 398 -19.81 3.40 16.70
N ASN A 399 -19.11 2.43 16.11
CA ASN A 399 -18.60 2.56 14.75
C ASN A 399 -19.71 2.33 13.73
N VAL A 400 -19.94 3.30 12.86
CA VAL A 400 -20.94 3.24 11.79
C VAL A 400 -20.25 3.37 10.43
N ARG A 401 -20.77 2.68 9.42
CA ARG A 401 -20.31 2.83 8.03
C ARG A 401 -20.90 4.11 7.44
N VAL A 402 -20.04 4.95 6.89
CA VAL A 402 -20.39 6.25 6.33
C VAL A 402 -19.83 6.41 4.93
N TRP A 403 -20.50 7.24 4.12
CA TRP A 403 -19.98 7.71 2.84
C TRP A 403 -19.26 9.05 3.06
N PRO A 404 -18.01 9.21 2.60
CA PRO A 404 -17.34 10.51 2.64
C PRO A 404 -17.92 11.45 1.57
N ASP A 405 -18.13 12.73 1.92
CA ASP A 405 -18.37 13.79 0.94
C ASP A 405 -17.07 14.25 0.24
N ALA A 406 -17.15 15.32 -0.57
CA ALA A 406 -15.99 15.83 -1.33
C ALA A 406 -14.85 16.31 -0.42
N ASP A 407 -15.22 16.79 0.76
CA ASP A 407 -14.35 17.34 1.79
C ASP A 407 -14.05 16.30 2.89
N ASN A 408 -14.35 15.02 2.64
CA ASN A 408 -14.19 13.88 3.54
C ASN A 408 -15.04 13.94 4.83
N HIS A 409 -16.15 14.67 4.85
CA HIS A 409 -17.11 14.60 5.94
C HIS A 409 -17.89 13.28 5.91
N PRO A 410 -18.04 12.60 7.05
CA PRO A 410 -18.75 11.33 7.13
C PRO A 410 -20.29 11.49 7.08
N LEU A 411 -20.91 10.97 6.03
CA LEU A 411 -22.36 11.06 5.79
C LEU A 411 -23.08 9.73 6.00
N ILE A 412 -24.24 9.78 6.66
CA ILE A 412 -25.21 8.70 6.82
C ILE A 412 -26.42 9.01 5.93
N ASN A 413 -26.78 8.04 5.08
CA ASN A 413 -27.92 8.12 4.16
C ASN A 413 -27.92 9.37 3.26
N PRO A 414 -26.83 9.69 2.53
CA PRO A 414 -26.85 10.79 1.58
C PRO A 414 -27.89 10.54 0.47
N PRO A 415 -28.56 11.59 -0.04
CA PRO A 415 -29.38 11.50 -1.25
C PRO A 415 -28.59 10.90 -2.39
N ARG A 416 -29.23 10.02 -3.18
CA ARG A 416 -28.58 9.33 -4.29
C ARG A 416 -29.33 9.59 -5.60
N ARG A 417 -28.58 9.67 -6.69
CA ARG A 417 -29.12 9.67 -8.05
C ARG A 417 -28.32 8.71 -8.92
N GLN A 418 -29.00 8.11 -9.89
CA GLN A 418 -28.32 7.40 -10.98
C GLN A 418 -28.10 8.39 -12.12
N VAL A 419 -26.88 8.47 -12.62
CA VAL A 419 -26.56 9.25 -13.81
C VAL A 419 -25.98 8.30 -14.84
N GLU A 420 -26.53 8.37 -16.05
CA GLU A 420 -25.89 7.76 -17.22
C GLU A 420 -24.73 8.66 -17.63
N LYS A 421 -23.50 8.16 -17.45
CA LYS A 421 -22.33 8.77 -18.06
C LYS A 421 -21.88 7.84 -19.17
N GLN A 422 -21.74 8.40 -20.37
CA GLN A 422 -20.93 7.78 -21.41
C GLN A 422 -19.49 7.84 -20.91
N ASP A 423 -18.91 6.69 -20.60
CA ASP A 423 -17.47 6.60 -20.35
C ASP A 423 -16.79 7.11 -21.63
N ILE A 424 -15.91 8.09 -21.50
CA ILE A 424 -15.02 8.43 -22.59
C ILE A 424 -14.07 7.25 -22.74
N ASN A 425 -14.34 6.44 -23.76
CA ASN A 425 -13.46 5.35 -24.09
C ASN A 425 -12.23 5.99 -24.76
N LEU A 426 -11.19 6.28 -23.97
CA LEU A 426 -9.87 6.74 -24.47
C LEU A 426 -9.39 5.89 -25.64
N ARG A 427 -9.77 4.60 -25.72
CA ARG A 427 -9.50 3.76 -26.88
C ARG A 427 -10.32 4.20 -28.10
N GLU A 428 -11.61 4.49 -28.00
CA GLU A 428 -12.41 5.05 -29.12
C GLU A 428 -11.95 6.47 -29.49
N ILE A 429 -11.69 7.33 -28.49
CA ILE A 429 -11.09 8.66 -28.72
C ILE A 429 -9.69 8.52 -29.33
N LEU A 430 -8.94 7.43 -29.15
CA LEU A 430 -7.61 7.25 -29.75
C LEU A 430 -7.59 6.23 -30.91
N GLY A 431 -8.74 5.74 -31.37
CA GLY A 431 -8.88 4.89 -32.58
C GLY A 431 -8.64 3.38 -32.39
N GLY A 432 -8.97 2.82 -31.23
CA GLY A 432 -9.12 1.37 -30.98
C GLY A 432 -7.83 0.55 -30.95
N GLY A 433 -6.70 1.08 -31.40
CA GLY A 433 -5.43 0.36 -31.46
C GLY A 433 -4.68 0.30 -30.13
N THR A 434 -3.80 -0.70 -29.98
CA THR A 434 -2.61 -0.54 -29.13
C THR A 434 -1.92 0.76 -29.55
N LEU A 435 -1.62 1.65 -28.60
CA LEU A 435 -0.85 2.89 -28.81
C LEU A 435 0.48 2.54 -29.47
N HIS A 436 0.49 2.45 -30.80
CA HIS A 436 1.71 2.25 -31.56
C HIS A 436 2.48 3.56 -31.47
N THR A 437 3.59 3.53 -30.74
CA THR A 437 4.58 4.62 -30.65
C THR A 437 5.14 5.05 -32.00
N ALA A 438 4.84 4.31 -33.07
CA ALA A 438 5.20 4.57 -34.45
C ALA A 438 4.48 5.76 -35.11
N ARG A 439 3.53 6.46 -34.44
CA ARG A 439 2.83 7.65 -35.00
C ARG A 439 2.45 8.69 -33.94
N ALA A 440 3.42 9.05 -33.08
CA ALA A 440 3.19 9.92 -31.93
C ALA A 440 2.63 11.31 -32.29
N GLY A 441 3.04 11.90 -33.42
CA GLY A 441 2.61 13.23 -33.85
C GLY A 441 1.10 13.37 -34.03
N ARG A 442 0.43 12.35 -34.58
CA ARG A 442 -1.03 12.38 -34.71
C ARG A 442 -1.75 12.32 -33.37
N LEU A 443 -1.24 11.51 -32.45
CA LEU A 443 -1.77 11.45 -31.08
C LEU A 443 -1.59 12.79 -30.39
N TRP A 444 -0.42 13.43 -30.56
CA TRP A 444 -0.18 14.78 -30.03
C TRP A 444 -1.18 15.78 -30.60
N LYS A 445 -1.47 15.76 -31.91
CA LYS A 445 -2.48 16.63 -32.54
C LYS A 445 -3.88 16.34 -32.01
N LYS A 446 -4.27 15.07 -31.92
CA LYS A 446 -5.59 14.65 -31.44
C LYS A 446 -5.85 15.04 -29.99
N LEU A 447 -4.82 14.96 -29.15
CA LEU A 447 -4.84 15.41 -27.76
C LEU A 447 -4.66 16.94 -27.63
N GLY A 448 -4.51 17.67 -28.74
CA GLY A 448 -4.32 19.12 -28.75
C GLY A 448 -2.98 19.58 -28.19
N LEU A 449 -1.97 18.70 -28.10
CA LEU A 449 -0.62 19.03 -27.65
C LEU A 449 0.20 19.76 -28.71
N ILE A 450 -0.13 19.55 -29.98
CA ILE A 450 0.44 20.29 -31.12
C ILE A 450 -0.69 20.75 -32.04
N ASP A 451 -0.43 21.82 -32.79
CA ASP A 451 -1.33 22.29 -33.85
C ASP A 451 -1.11 21.54 -35.19
N SER A 452 -1.84 21.94 -36.24
CA SER A 452 -1.69 21.38 -37.58
C SER A 452 -0.33 21.65 -38.22
N ALA A 453 0.40 22.67 -37.77
CA ALA A 453 1.77 22.98 -38.20
C ALA A 453 2.84 22.22 -37.37
N ALA A 454 2.41 21.30 -36.49
CA ALA A 454 3.25 20.58 -35.53
C ALA A 454 3.94 21.47 -34.49
N ARG A 455 3.41 22.67 -34.22
CA ARG A 455 3.90 23.54 -33.15
C ARG A 455 3.23 23.16 -31.83
N PRO A 456 3.98 22.99 -30.73
CA PRO A 456 3.38 22.74 -29.42
C PRO A 456 2.42 23.86 -29.01
N THR A 457 1.23 23.49 -28.58
CA THR A 457 0.23 24.41 -28.00
C THR A 457 0.58 24.72 -26.53
N GLU A 458 -0.18 25.61 -25.88
CA GLU A 458 -0.03 25.80 -24.42
C GLU A 458 -0.33 24.52 -23.63
N ARG A 459 -1.30 23.72 -24.07
CA ARG A 459 -1.53 22.38 -23.52
C ARG A 459 -0.31 21.47 -23.69
N GLY A 460 0.30 21.46 -24.87
CA GLY A 460 1.55 20.74 -25.15
C GLY A 460 2.72 21.20 -24.29
N HIS A 461 2.81 22.51 -24.07
CA HIS A 461 3.79 23.11 -23.17
C HIS A 461 3.59 22.61 -21.74
N ILE A 462 2.39 22.75 -21.17
CA ILE A 462 2.09 22.28 -19.82
C ILE A 462 2.41 20.79 -19.69
N ALA A 463 1.96 19.98 -20.65
CA ALA A 463 2.23 18.54 -20.65
C ALA A 463 3.73 18.22 -20.65
N SER A 464 4.55 19.04 -21.32
CA SER A 464 6.01 18.87 -21.40
C SER A 464 6.76 19.16 -20.09
N LEU A 465 6.12 19.80 -19.10
CA LEU A 465 6.72 20.13 -17.81
C LEU A 465 6.69 18.96 -16.81
N PHE A 466 5.94 17.91 -17.12
CA PHE A 466 5.74 16.74 -16.25
C PHE A 466 6.22 15.46 -16.94
N GLN A 467 6.36 14.38 -16.16
CA GLN A 467 6.75 13.09 -16.71
C GLN A 467 5.51 12.21 -16.98
N HIS A 468 5.63 11.32 -17.97
CA HIS A 468 4.59 10.34 -18.31
C HIS A 468 3.23 11.00 -18.60
N GLY A 469 2.11 10.39 -18.18
CA GLY A 469 0.76 10.90 -18.41
C GLY A 469 0.31 12.00 -17.43
N GLU A 470 1.12 12.37 -16.45
CA GLU A 470 0.76 13.39 -15.45
C GLU A 470 0.50 14.74 -16.09
N GLY A 471 1.30 15.10 -17.11
CA GLY A 471 1.18 16.39 -17.80
C GLY A 471 -0.17 16.58 -18.50
N LEU A 472 -0.75 15.51 -19.05
CA LEU A 472 -2.09 15.55 -19.64
C LEU A 472 -3.17 15.81 -18.58
N ALA A 473 -3.02 15.19 -17.41
CA ALA A 473 -3.96 15.37 -16.31
C ALA A 473 -3.90 16.78 -15.73
N VAL A 474 -2.70 17.35 -15.61
CA VAL A 474 -2.51 18.74 -15.19
C VAL A 474 -3.10 19.71 -16.21
N ALA A 475 -2.85 19.49 -17.50
CA ALA A 475 -3.41 20.35 -18.54
C ALA A 475 -4.95 20.30 -18.56
N ALA A 476 -5.54 19.11 -18.46
CA ALA A 476 -6.99 18.97 -18.35
C ALA A 476 -7.58 19.66 -17.12
N ALA A 477 -6.89 19.58 -15.97
CA ALA A 477 -7.34 20.26 -14.75
C ALA A 477 -7.24 21.79 -14.83
N LEU A 478 -6.22 22.32 -15.51
CA LEU A 478 -6.07 23.76 -15.74
C LEU A 478 -7.08 24.32 -16.75
N GLU A 479 -7.59 23.47 -17.64
CA GLU A 479 -8.62 23.82 -18.62
C GLU A 479 -10.06 23.64 -18.09
N ASP A 480 -10.22 23.02 -16.92
CA ASP A 480 -11.51 22.80 -16.27
C ASP A 480 -11.85 23.96 -15.32
N ASP A 481 -12.77 24.83 -15.75
CA ASP A 481 -13.22 25.99 -14.97
C ASP A 481 -13.84 25.62 -13.61
N SER A 482 -14.23 24.36 -13.40
CA SER A 482 -14.76 23.86 -12.12
C SER A 482 -13.68 23.39 -11.15
N TYR A 483 -12.42 23.33 -11.59
CA TYR A 483 -11.30 22.91 -10.76
C TYR A 483 -10.82 24.05 -9.85
N ASP A 484 -10.93 23.87 -8.54
CA ASP A 484 -10.46 24.87 -7.58
C ASP A 484 -8.94 25.13 -7.73
N ALA A 485 -8.61 26.40 -7.98
CA ALA A 485 -7.23 26.86 -8.20
C ALA A 485 -6.35 26.70 -6.94
N HIS A 486 -6.92 26.70 -5.74
CA HIS A 486 -6.16 26.38 -4.54
C HIS A 486 -5.91 24.88 -4.40
N ALA A 487 -6.90 24.04 -4.75
CA ALA A 487 -6.75 22.59 -4.76
C ALA A 487 -5.68 22.10 -5.74
N ILE A 488 -5.58 22.69 -6.93
CA ILE A 488 -4.61 22.24 -7.94
C ILE A 488 -3.16 22.37 -7.45
N ALA A 489 -2.83 23.41 -6.68
CA ALA A 489 -1.49 23.60 -6.11
C ALA A 489 -1.11 22.47 -5.13
N TRP A 490 -2.06 22.02 -4.32
CA TRP A 490 -1.87 20.89 -3.41
C TRP A 490 -1.79 19.55 -4.16
N ASP A 491 -2.68 19.34 -5.13
CA ASP A 491 -2.69 18.11 -5.92
C ASP A 491 -1.38 17.97 -6.74
N LEU A 492 -0.81 19.08 -7.21
CA LEU A 492 0.52 19.12 -7.84
C LEU A 492 1.65 18.76 -6.88
N ALA A 493 1.61 19.24 -5.63
CA ALA A 493 2.61 18.91 -4.61
C ALA A 493 2.60 17.41 -4.27
N GLU A 494 1.43 16.77 -4.34
CA GLU A 494 1.27 15.34 -4.06
C GLU A 494 1.71 14.43 -5.21
N LEU A 495 1.81 14.92 -6.46
CA LEU A 495 2.25 14.11 -7.61
C LEU A 495 3.58 13.39 -7.37
N ARG A 496 4.49 14.01 -6.60
CA ARG A 496 5.81 13.43 -6.28
C ARG A 496 5.99 13.04 -4.81
N ALA A 497 5.26 13.69 -3.91
CA ALA A 497 5.38 13.43 -2.48
C ALA A 497 4.47 12.29 -1.99
N GLY A 498 3.49 11.86 -2.79
CA GLY A 498 2.40 11.00 -2.33
C GLY A 498 1.49 11.71 -1.33
N GLU A 499 0.72 10.96 -0.54
CA GLU A 499 -0.20 11.47 0.52
C GLU A 499 0.55 12.06 1.75
N ARG A 500 1.72 12.66 1.54
CA ARG A 500 2.59 13.18 2.61
C ARG A 500 2.41 14.67 2.87
N VAL A 501 1.76 15.38 1.94
CA VAL A 501 1.70 16.85 1.95
C VAL A 501 0.35 17.35 2.48
N ALA A 502 -0.78 16.78 2.05
CA ALA A 502 -2.05 17.06 2.71
C ALA A 502 -2.27 16.11 3.89
N SER A 503 -2.48 16.66 5.10
CA SER A 503 -2.90 15.89 6.29
C SER A 503 -4.33 15.34 6.19
N ALA A 504 -5.02 15.59 5.08
CA ALA A 504 -6.44 15.33 4.89
C ALA A 504 -6.74 14.66 3.55
N GLY A 505 -6.13 13.50 3.27
CA GLY A 505 -6.61 12.53 2.26
C GLY A 505 -7.12 13.12 0.95
N ARG A 506 -6.39 14.11 0.41
CA ARG A 506 -6.60 14.62 -0.94
C ARG A 506 -5.83 13.64 -1.81
N ASN A 507 -6.51 13.07 -2.78
CA ASN A 507 -5.93 12.02 -3.61
C ASN A 507 -5.62 12.64 -4.97
N SER A 508 -4.43 12.33 -5.50
CA SER A 508 -4.05 12.46 -6.93
C SER A 508 -5.09 11.91 -7.93
N SER A 509 -6.10 11.20 -7.43
CA SER A 509 -7.34 10.81 -8.12
C SER A 509 -8.13 11.96 -8.76
N ARG A 510 -8.04 13.21 -8.29
CA ARG A 510 -8.78 14.35 -8.85
C ARG A 510 -8.24 14.76 -10.23
N LEU A 511 -6.93 14.99 -10.33
CA LEU A 511 -6.24 15.23 -11.61
C LEU A 511 -6.52 14.09 -12.60
N GLY A 512 -6.40 12.84 -12.13
CA GLY A 512 -6.73 11.68 -12.96
C GLY A 512 -8.21 11.60 -13.37
N ALA A 513 -9.14 12.13 -12.56
CA ALA A 513 -10.56 12.18 -12.90
C ALA A 513 -10.85 13.25 -13.94
N CYS A 514 -10.30 14.46 -13.81
CA CYS A 514 -10.44 15.51 -14.81
C CYS A 514 -9.81 15.08 -16.14
N CYS A 515 -8.64 14.42 -16.11
CA CYS A 515 -8.04 13.84 -17.30
C CYS A 515 -8.96 12.86 -18.03
N ARG A 516 -9.69 12.00 -17.30
CA ARG A 516 -10.65 11.03 -17.88
C ARG A 516 -11.97 11.66 -18.36
N LEU A 517 -12.27 12.87 -17.88
CA LEU A 517 -13.43 13.65 -18.34
C LEU A 517 -13.08 14.47 -19.59
N ALA A 518 -11.81 14.85 -19.75
CA ALA A 518 -11.33 15.60 -20.90
C ALA A 518 -10.96 14.70 -22.11
N TYR A 519 -10.51 13.47 -21.85
CA TYR A 519 -10.00 12.52 -22.86
C TYR A 519 -10.47 11.10 -22.58
#